data_AF-A0A942ZH91-F1
#
_entry.id   AF-A0A942ZH91-F1
#
_cell.length_a   1.000
_cell.length_b   1.000
_cell.length_c   1.000
_cell.angle_alpha   90.00
_cell.angle_beta   90.00
_cell.angle_gamma   90.00
#
_symmetry.space_group_name_H-M   'P 1'
#
loop_
_entity.id
_entity.type
_entity.pdbx_description
1 polymer ?
#
loop_
_entity_poly.entity_id
_entity_poly.type
_entity_poly.pdbx_seq_one_letter_code
_entity_poly.pdbx_strand_id
1 'polypeptide(L)' 'MTTINFEDVVLKDEERQPCEVWTRVMGYLRPVSEFNVGKKSEFYSRKCFCESKAICMDALDIAAE' A
#
# COMPACT_ATOMS: atom_id res chain seq x y z
N MET A 1 -14.09 31.31 5.51
CA MET A 1 -13.32 30.10 5.15
C MET A 1 -14.33 29.04 4.76
N THR A 2 -14.44 28.73 3.48
CA THR A 2 -15.38 27.73 2.99
C THR A 2 -14.78 26.35 3.22
N THR A 3 -15.46 25.51 3.99
CA THR A 3 -15.08 24.11 4.20
C THR A 3 -15.47 23.32 2.95
N ILE A 4 -14.48 22.85 2.19
CA ILE A 4 -14.70 21.96 1.05
C ILE A 4 -14.77 20.53 1.59
N ASN A 5 -15.88 19.84 1.38
CA ASN A 5 -15.97 18.42 1.67
C ASN A 5 -15.30 17.64 0.53
N PHE A 6 -14.41 16.69 0.87
CA PHE A 6 -13.64 15.94 -0.12
C PHE A 6 -14.50 14.99 -0.97
N GLU A 7 -15.66 14.59 -0.43
CA GLU A 7 -16.64 13.69 -1.06
C GLU A 7 -17.32 14.32 -2.28
N ASP A 8 -17.39 15.65 -2.34
CA ASP A 8 -18.00 16.38 -3.45
C ASP A 8 -17.07 16.53 -4.68
N VAL A 9 -15.78 16.18 -4.53
CA VAL A 9 -14.76 16.30 -5.59
C VAL A 9 -14.63 14.99 -6.36
N VAL A 10 -15.60 14.74 -7.24
CA VAL A 10 -15.61 13.55 -8.12
C VAL A 10 -15.10 13.92 -9.51
N LEU A 11 -13.95 13.36 -9.90
CA LEU A 11 -13.40 13.48 -11.26
C LEU A 11 -13.95 12.38 -12.18
N LYS A 12 -14.34 12.75 -13.41
CA LYS A 12 -14.61 11.80 -14.49
C LYS A 12 -13.31 11.14 -14.95
N ASP A 13 -13.40 9.95 -15.54
CA ASP A 13 -12.21 9.21 -15.98
C ASP A 13 -11.38 9.95 -17.04
N GLU A 14 -12.03 10.74 -17.90
CA GLU A 14 -11.39 11.60 -18.91
C GLU A 14 -10.55 12.73 -18.28
N GLU A 15 -10.90 13.15 -17.07
CA GLU A 15 -10.22 14.22 -16.33
C GLU A 15 -9.05 13.69 -15.50
N ARG A 16 -8.94 12.36 -15.35
CA ARG A 16 -7.88 11.72 -14.56
C ARG A 16 -6.59 11.63 -15.35
N GLN A 17 -5.47 11.85 -14.66
CA GLN A 17 -4.14 11.60 -15.21
C GLN A 17 -3.66 10.21 -14.78
N PRO A 18 -3.07 9.40 -15.69
CA PRO A 18 -2.50 8.13 -15.33
C PRO A 18 -1.34 8.33 -14.34
N CYS A 19 -1.36 7.59 -13.24
CA CYS A 19 -0.30 7.62 -12.24
C CYS A 19 0.55 6.35 -12.34
N GLU A 20 1.86 6.52 -12.39
CA GLU A 20 2.78 5.40 -12.31
C GLU A 20 3.20 5.15 -10.87
N VAL A 21 3.03 3.91 -10.42
CA VAL A 21 3.43 3.49 -9.07
C VAL A 21 4.83 2.91 -9.13
N TRP A 22 5.72 3.43 -8.28
CA TRP A 22 7.10 2.99 -8.17
C TRP A 22 7.32 2.27 -6.84
N THR A 23 8.09 1.19 -6.86
CA THR A 23 8.38 0.41 -5.64
C THR A 23 9.82 -0.08 -5.59
N ARG A 24 10.30 -0.37 -4.38
CA ARG A 24 11.65 -0.85 -4.14
C ARG A 24 11.75 -2.35 -4.42
N VAL A 25 12.66 -2.70 -5.32
CA VAL A 25 12.98 -4.09 -5.65
C VAL A 25 14.24 -4.51 -4.86
N MET A 26 15.33 -4.89 -5.54
CA MET A 26 16.58 -5.36 -4.95
C MET A 26 17.54 -4.18 -4.69
N GLY A 27 17.03 -3.09 -4.12
CA GLY A 27 17.85 -1.92 -3.76
C GLY A 27 17.62 -0.66 -4.62
N TYR A 28 16.91 -0.76 -5.74
CA TYR A 28 16.53 0.38 -6.59
C TYR A 28 15.00 0.47 -6.77
N LEU A 29 14.55 1.64 -7.21
CA LEU A 29 13.14 1.88 -7.55
C LEU A 29 12.86 1.45 -8.99
N ARG A 30 11.79 0.68 -9.17
CA ARG A 30 11.31 0.25 -10.48
C ARG A 30 9.80 0.51 -10.58
N PRO A 31 9.29 0.97 -11.73
CA PRO A 31 7.86 1.11 -11.90
C PRO A 31 7.17 -0.26 -11.90
N VAL A 32 6.00 -0.33 -11.27
CA VAL A 32 5.21 -1.57 -11.16
C VAL A 32 4.67 -2.03 -12.52
N SER A 33 4.48 -1.09 -13.45
CA SER A 33 4.08 -1.33 -14.84
C SER A 33 5.01 -2.31 -15.57
N GLU A 34 6.31 -2.31 -15.24
CA GLU A 34 7.32 -3.16 -15.87
C GLU A 34 7.43 -4.58 -15.27
N PHE A 35 6.61 -4.94 -14.29
CA PHE A 35 6.76 -6.22 -13.62
C PHE A 35 6.32 -7.38 -14.53
N ASN A 36 7.20 -8.36 -14.70
CA ASN A 36 6.83 -9.64 -15.29
C ASN A 36 5.99 -10.49 -14.30
N VAL A 37 5.41 -11.59 -14.78
CA VAL A 37 4.52 -12.44 -13.97
C VAL A 37 5.21 -12.99 -12.72
N GLY A 38 6.47 -13.42 -12.83
CA GLY A 38 7.24 -13.93 -11.69
C GLY A 38 7.48 -12.85 -10.62
N LYS A 39 7.84 -11.63 -11.03
CA LYS A 39 8.05 -10.51 -10.13
C LYS A 39 6.76 -10.05 -9.45
N LYS A 40 5.62 -10.10 -10.15
CA LYS A 40 4.30 -9.86 -9.54
C LYS A 40 4.01 -10.88 -8.44
N SER A 41 4.21 -12.17 -8.72
CA SER A 41 4.02 -13.24 -7.72
C SER A 41 4.90 -13.05 -6.49
N GLU A 42 6.19 -12.74 -6.68
CA GLU A 42 7.09 -12.43 -5.57
C GLU A 42 6.65 -11.17 -4.81
N PHE A 43 6.21 -10.11 -5.49
CA PHE A 43 5.76 -8.89 -4.82
C PHE A 43 4.53 -9.14 -3.93
N TYR A 44 3.55 -9.91 -4.43
CA TYR A 44 2.34 -10.25 -3.67
C TYR A 44 2.59 -11.20 -2.50
N SER A 45 3.68 -11.97 -2.50
CA SER A 45 4.03 -12.83 -1.37
C SER A 45 4.81 -12.11 -0.26
N ARG A 46 5.20 -10.84 -0.46
CA ARG A 46 5.88 -10.03 0.55
C ARG A 46 4.96 -9.78 1.74
N LYS A 47 5.48 -9.98 2.95
CA LYS A 47 4.78 -9.59 4.19
C LYS A 47 5.09 -8.13 4.50
N CYS A 48 4.05 -7.28 4.48
CA CYS A 48 4.16 -5.90 4.92
C CYS A 48 4.24 -5.83 6.45
N PHE A 49 4.92 -4.80 6.93
CA PHE A 49 4.85 -4.44 8.34
C PHE A 49 3.40 -4.10 8.72
N CYS A 50 3.02 -4.46 9.94
CA CYS A 50 1.70 -4.19 10.49
C CYS A 50 1.88 -3.69 11.92
N GLU A 51 1.63 -2.40 12.14
CA GLU A 51 1.86 -1.74 13.42
C GLU A 51 1.09 -2.41 14.56
N SER A 52 -0.20 -2.73 14.36
CA SER A 52 -1.00 -3.40 15.38
C SER A 52 -0.38 -4.71 15.83
N LYS A 53 0.17 -5.53 14.91
CA LYS A 53 0.88 -6.78 15.23
C LYS A 53 2.20 -6.56 15.96
N ALA A 54 2.83 -5.41 15.79
CA ALA A 54 4.07 -5.08 16.47
C ALA A 54 3.83 -4.59 17.91
N ILE A 55 2.67 -3.95 18.18
CA ILE A 55 2.31 -3.43 19.50
C ILE A 55 1.54 -4.46 20.34
N CYS A 56 0.70 -5.30 19.73
CA CYS A 56 -0.20 -6.20 20.47
C CYS A 56 0.41 -7.54 20.89
N MET A 57 1.66 -7.83 20.50
CA MET A 57 2.34 -9.07 20.91
C MET A 57 2.51 -9.13 22.45
N ASP A 58 2.52 -7.99 23.13
CA ASP A 58 2.63 -7.92 24.59
C ASP A 58 1.29 -8.14 25.33
N ALA A 59 0.15 -8.15 24.63
CA ALA A 59 -1.18 -8.24 25.27
C ALA A 59 -1.88 -9.61 25.13
N LEU A 60 -1.47 -10.43 24.17
CA LEU A 60 -2.09 -11.75 23.92
C LEU A 60 -1.35 -12.91 24.62
N ASP A 61 -0.09 -12.74 25.01
CA ASP A 61 0.67 -13.76 25.75
C ASP A 61 0.40 -13.73 27.27
N ILE A 62 -0.26 -12.69 27.80
CA ILE A 62 -0.65 -12.60 29.24
C ILE A 62 -1.96 -13.37 29.52
N ALA A 63 -2.78 -13.65 28.51
CA ALA A 63 -4.07 -14.32 28.69
C ALA A 63 -4.02 -15.84 28.43
N ALA A 64 -2.83 -16.42 28.28
CA ALA A 64 -2.60 -17.85 28.03
C ALA A 64 -2.02 -18.62 29.23
N GLU A 65 -1.92 -17.99 30.41
CA GLU A 65 -1.71 -18.66 31.71
C GLU A 65 -2.87 -18.38 32.67
#